data_AF-A0A6L9MYD6-F1
#
_entry.id   AF-A0A6L9MYD6-F1
#
_cell.length_a   1.000
_cell.length_b   1.000
_cell.length_c   1.000
_cell.angle_alpha   90.00
_cell.angle_beta   90.00
_cell.angle_gamma   90.00
#
_symmetry.space_group_name_H-M   'P 1'
#
loop_
_entity.id
_entity.type
_entity.pdbx_description
1 polymer ?
#
loop_
_entity_poly.entity_id
_entity_poly.type
_entity_poly.pdbx_seq_one_letter_code
_entity_poly.pdbx_strand_id
1 'polypeptide(L)'
;MEVNAAFIKQKRTKNGWTQQHLADACSVSLRTIQRVERYGQASNETVASLSSVFEVERAEIIEFSEETDASSVQDRKFLLLNTHLIGYLCGLISGIVITYLAHS
;
A
#
# COMPACT_ATOMS: atom_id res chain seq x y z
N MET A 1 18.10 10.03 -14.89
CA MET A 1 17.29 11.15 -14.39
C MET A 1 16.69 10.66 -13.10
N GLU A 2 16.87 11.43 -12.03
CA GLU A 2 16.41 11.04 -10.71
C GLU A 2 14.88 11.18 -10.64
N VAL A 3 14.23 10.16 -10.08
CA VAL A 3 12.78 10.06 -9.97
C VAL A 3 12.40 9.48 -8.61
N ASN A 4 11.21 9.80 -8.14
CA ASN A 4 10.69 9.29 -6.88
C ASN A 4 10.26 7.82 -7.03
N ALA A 5 11.14 6.90 -6.66
CA ALA A 5 10.87 5.45 -6.68
C ALA A 5 9.68 5.04 -5.80
N ALA A 6 9.49 5.70 -4.65
CA ALA A 6 8.42 5.39 -3.72
C ALA A 6 7.05 5.77 -4.29
N PHE A 7 6.96 6.95 -4.93
CA PHE A 7 5.76 7.40 -5.63
C PHE A 7 5.35 6.45 -6.74
N ILE A 8 6.29 6.04 -7.61
CA ILE A 8 6.05 5.07 -8.69
C ILE A 8 5.49 3.76 -8.12
N LYS A 9 6.14 3.23 -7.08
CA LYS A 9 5.71 1.98 -6.42
C LYS A 9 4.32 2.13 -5.80
N GLN A 10 4.05 3.27 -5.14
CA GLN A 10 2.76 3.55 -4.52
C GLN A 10 1.65 3.59 -5.56
N LYS A 11 1.79 4.38 -6.64
CA LYS A 11 0.83 4.45 -7.75
C LYS A 11 0.59 3.08 -8.37
N ARG A 12 1.65 2.31 -8.63
CA ARG A 12 1.54 0.93 -9.13
C ARG A 12 0.70 0.05 -8.20
N THR A 13 0.96 0.09 -6.90
CA THR A 13 0.20 -0.71 -5.92
C THR A 13 -1.23 -0.24 -5.74
N LYS A 14 -1.49 1.08 -5.78
CA LYS A 14 -2.84 1.66 -5.75
C LYS A 14 -3.68 1.21 -6.93
N ASN A 15 -3.06 1.03 -8.10
CA ASN A 15 -3.72 0.50 -9.30
C ASN A 15 -3.82 -1.05 -9.30
N GLY A 16 -3.35 -1.74 -8.26
CA GLY A 16 -3.36 -3.21 -8.20
C GLY A 16 -2.41 -3.90 -9.19
N TRP A 17 -1.39 -3.19 -9.69
CA TRP A 17 -0.52 -3.69 -10.76
C TRP A 17 0.72 -4.42 -10.25
N THR A 18 1.08 -5.50 -10.95
CA THR A 18 2.41 -6.11 -10.80
C THR A 18 3.47 -5.24 -11.51
N GLN A 19 4.75 -5.44 -11.19
CA GLN A 19 5.83 -4.75 -11.90
C GLN A 19 5.82 -5.07 -13.40
N GLN A 20 5.42 -6.29 -13.78
CA GLN A 20 5.25 -6.69 -15.17
C GLN A 20 4.11 -5.91 -15.84
N HIS A 21 2.94 -5.79 -15.21
CA HIS A 21 1.82 -5.00 -15.75
C HIS A 21 2.21 -3.54 -16.00
N LEU A 22 2.95 -2.91 -15.08
CA LEU A 22 3.44 -1.55 -15.29
C LEU A 22 4.44 -1.47 -16.45
N ALA A 23 5.32 -2.46 -16.59
CA ALA A 23 6.28 -2.52 -17.69
C ALA A 23 5.57 -2.60 -19.04
N ASP A 24 4.56 -3.47 -19.14
CA ASP A 24 3.75 -3.66 -20.33
C ASP A 24 2.96 -2.38 -20.66
N ALA A 25 2.33 -1.75 -19.66
CA ALA A 25 1.58 -0.50 -19.84
C ALA A 25 2.47 0.65 -20.31
N CYS A 26 3.67 0.78 -19.75
CA CYS A 26 4.64 1.81 -20.14
C CYS A 26 5.44 1.46 -21.41
N SER A 27 5.23 0.28 -22.00
CA SER A 27 6.01 -0.24 -23.13
C SER A 27 7.53 -0.23 -22.88
N VAL A 28 7.94 -0.60 -21.65
CA VAL A 28 9.34 -0.71 -21.25
C VAL A 28 9.64 -2.11 -20.70
N SER A 29 10.92 -2.45 -20.56
CA SER A 29 11.28 -3.75 -19.98
C SER A 29 10.95 -3.84 -18.48
N LEU A 30 10.65 -5.05 -17.99
CA LEU A 30 10.52 -5.31 -16.54
C LEU A 30 11.76 -4.83 -15.77
N ARG A 31 12.96 -5.06 -16.33
CA ARG A 31 14.23 -4.59 -15.72
C ARG A 31 14.26 -3.06 -15.59
N THR A 32 13.66 -2.33 -16.53
CA THR A 32 13.53 -0.87 -16.45
C THR A 32 12.69 -0.48 -15.24
N ILE A 33 11.49 -1.05 -15.08
CA ILE A 33 10.62 -0.78 -13.93
C ILE A 33 11.29 -1.17 -12.61
N GLN A 34 11.91 -2.35 -12.56
CA GLN A 34 12.66 -2.78 -11.38
C GLN A 34 13.78 -1.81 -11.02
N ARG A 35 14.51 -1.27 -12.01
CA ARG A 35 15.58 -0.29 -11.79
C ARG A 35 15.01 1.05 -11.32
N VAL A 36 13.90 1.49 -11.90
CA VAL A 36 13.20 2.72 -11.48
C VAL A 36 12.75 2.60 -10.02
N GLU A 37 12.09 1.52 -9.64
CA GLU A 37 11.59 1.31 -8.26
C GLU A 37 12.71 1.02 -7.24
N ARG A 38 13.87 0.51 -7.68
CA ARG A 38 14.98 0.17 -6.78
C ARG A 38 15.98 1.31 -6.59
N TYR A 39 16.29 2.04 -7.65
CA TYR A 39 17.36 3.03 -7.65
C TYR A 39 16.88 4.45 -7.92
N GLY A 40 15.59 4.67 -8.22
CA GLY A 40 15.06 6.00 -8.51
C GLY A 40 15.68 6.62 -9.76
N GLN A 41 16.03 5.81 -10.77
CA GLN A 41 16.68 6.28 -11.99
C GLN A 41 15.93 5.81 -13.24
N ALA A 42 15.51 6.79 -14.04
CA ALA A 42 14.80 6.59 -15.31
C ALA A 42 15.41 7.42 -16.45
N SER A 43 15.15 7.03 -17.70
CA SER A 43 15.38 7.92 -18.86
C SER A 43 14.20 8.90 -19.00
N ASN A 44 14.39 10.00 -19.73
CA ASN A 44 13.30 10.93 -20.05
C ASN A 44 12.10 10.24 -20.73
N GLU A 45 12.37 9.30 -21.63
CA GLU A 45 11.34 8.49 -22.29
C GLU A 45 10.57 7.64 -21.28
N THR A 46 11.27 6.98 -20.34
CA THR A 46 10.60 6.20 -19.29
C THR A 46 9.75 7.09 -18.40
N VAL A 47 10.23 8.29 -18.05
CA VAL A 47 9.44 9.27 -17.28
C VAL A 47 8.21 9.72 -18.05
N ALA A 48 8.32 9.97 -19.35
CA ALA A 48 7.19 10.34 -20.19
C ALA A 48 6.15 9.21 -20.26
N SER A 49 6.57 7.95 -20.46
CA SER A 49 5.68 6.79 -20.43
C SER A 49 5.00 6.63 -19.08
N LEU A 50 5.72 6.77 -17.98
CA LEU A 50 5.16 6.68 -16.63
C LEU A 50 4.15 7.82 -16.37
N SER A 51 4.46 9.03 -16.80
CA SER A 51 3.56 10.20 -16.69
C SER A 51 2.27 9.98 -17.47
N SER A 52 2.38 9.44 -18.69
CA SER A 52 1.22 9.14 -19.54
C SER A 52 0.36 8.01 -18.97
N VAL A 53 0.97 6.94 -18.44
CA VAL A 53 0.25 5.78 -17.91
C VAL A 53 -0.42 6.07 -16.57
N PHE A 54 0.22 6.89 -15.74
CA PHE A 54 -0.34 7.30 -14.45
C PHE A 54 -1.23 8.54 -14.52
N GLU A 55 -1.32 9.18 -15.69
CA GLU A 55 -2.05 10.43 -15.93
C GLU A 55 -1.63 11.54 -14.94
N VAL A 56 -0.32 11.69 -14.76
CA VAL A 56 0.29 12.68 -13.85
C VAL A 56 1.27 13.56 -14.60
N GLU A 57 1.57 14.72 -14.04
CA GLU A 57 2.61 15.59 -14.58
C GLU A 57 4.00 15.01 -14.30
N ARG A 58 4.96 15.32 -15.18
CA ARG A 58 6.36 14.91 -14.99
C ARG A 58 6.95 15.43 -13.68
N ALA A 59 6.50 16.62 -13.23
CA ALA A 59 6.92 17.21 -11.97
C ALA A 59 6.60 16.28 -10.78
N GLU A 60 5.45 15.63 -10.76
CA GLU A 60 5.04 14.71 -9.68
C GLU A 60 5.92 13.44 -9.61
N ILE A 61 6.47 13.02 -10.75
CA ILE A 61 7.39 11.86 -10.82
C ILE A 61 8.79 12.22 -10.32
N ILE A 62 9.22 13.47 -10.55
CA ILE A 62 10.57 13.95 -10.23
C ILE A 62 10.62 14.49 -8.81
N GLU A 63 9.56 15.20 -8.38
CA GLU A 63 9.39 15.80 -7.07
C GLU A 63 8.02 15.44 -6.49
N PHE A 64 8.01 14.67 -5.40
CA PHE A 64 7.18 15.04 -4.25
C PHE A 64 7.67 14.36 -2.97
N SER A 65 7.54 15.16 -1.92
CA SER A 65 7.87 15.00 -0.51
C SER A 65 7.12 13.86 0.18
N GLU A 66 7.63 13.48 1.34
CA GLU A 66 7.15 12.47 2.27
C GLU A 66 5.63 12.37 2.38
N GLU A 67 5.05 11.28 1.87
CA GLU A 67 3.74 10.82 2.34
C GLU A 67 3.90 9.46 3.02
N THR A 68 3.95 9.57 4.33
CA THR A 68 3.81 8.51 5.33
C THR A 68 2.66 7.58 4.95
N ASP A 69 2.95 6.29 4.99
CA ASP A 69 2.07 5.14 4.78
C ASP A 69 0.92 5.09 5.82
N ALA A 70 0.05 6.10 5.84
CA ALA A 70 -1.00 6.29 6.84
C ALA A 70 -2.14 5.26 6.69
N SER A 71 -2.34 4.73 5.48
CA SER A 71 -3.41 3.76 5.19
C SER A 71 -3.17 2.42 5.90
N SER A 72 -1.92 1.92 5.96
CA SER A 72 -1.63 0.63 6.60
C SER A 72 -1.70 0.65 8.13
N VAL A 73 -1.57 1.82 8.74
CA VAL A 73 -1.64 1.99 10.21
C VAL A 73 -3.09 2.13 10.68
N GLN A 74 -3.95 2.78 9.89
CA GLN A 74 -5.37 2.95 10.19
C GLN A 74 -6.10 1.59 10.18
N ASP A 75 -5.86 0.77 9.16
CA ASP A 75 -6.50 -0.55 9.02
C ASP A 75 -6.09 -1.52 10.13
N ARG A 76 -4.81 -1.52 10.54
CA ARG A 76 -4.34 -2.35 11.65
C ARG A 76 -4.94 -1.93 13.00
N LYS A 77 -5.10 -0.63 13.26
CA LYS A 77 -5.72 -0.13 14.50
C LYS A 77 -7.20 -0.49 14.58
N PHE A 78 -7.93 -0.39 13.47
CA PHE A 78 -9.34 -0.80 13.41
C PHE A 78 -9.51 -2.31 13.64
N LEU A 79 -8.64 -3.13 13.01
CA LEU A 79 -8.65 -4.58 13.18
C LEU A 79 -8.31 -5.00 14.62
N LEU A 80 -7.29 -4.40 15.23
CA LEU A 80 -6.86 -4.70 16.61
C LEU A 80 -7.89 -4.24 17.67
N LEU A 81 -8.55 -3.10 17.47
CA LEU A 81 -9.54 -2.60 18.41
C LEU A 81 -10.80 -3.49 18.45
N ASN A 82 -11.23 -4.02 17.31
CA ASN A 82 -12.38 -4.91 17.22
C ASN A 82 -12.12 -6.27 17.89
N THR A 83 -10.89 -6.80 17.80
CA THR A 83 -10.51 -8.07 18.45
C THR A 83 -10.62 -8.00 19.98
N HIS A 84 -10.18 -6.91 20.61
CA HIS A 84 -10.24 -6.77 22.07
C HIS A 84 -11.68 -6.64 22.60
N LEU A 85 -12.56 -5.94 21.87
CA LEU A 85 -13.96 -5.79 22.27
C LEU A 85 -14.75 -7.11 22.21
N ILE A 86 -14.53 -7.92 21.17
CA ILE A 86 -15.18 -9.23 21.02
C ILE A 86 -14.74 -10.19 22.13
N GLY A 87 -13.45 -10.21 22.45
CA GLY A 87 -12.91 -11.05 23.53
C GLY A 87 -13.49 -10.72 24.91
N TYR A 88 -13.67 -9.43 25.22
CA TYR A 88 -14.25 -8.98 26.49
C TYR A 88 -15.73 -9.39 26.63
N LEU A 89 -16.54 -9.20 25.59
CA LEU A 89 -17.96 -9.57 25.60
C LEU A 89 -18.17 -11.09 25.74
N CYS A 90 -17.40 -11.90 25.02
CA CYS A 90 -17.47 -13.37 25.12
C CYS A 90 -17.05 -13.88 26.51
N GLY A 91 -16.03 -13.27 27.13
CA GLY A 91 -15.56 -13.64 28.47
C GLY A 91 -16.58 -13.31 29.58
N LEU A 92 -17.31 -12.21 29.46
CA LEU A 92 -18.38 -11.88 30.42
C LEU A 92 -19.54 -12.87 30.34
N ILE A 93 -19.95 -13.26 29.13
CA ILE A 93 -21.04 -14.22 28.94
C ILE A 93 -20.66 -15.60 29.49
N SER A 94 -19.44 -16.08 29.23
CA SER A 94 -19.00 -17.39 29.75
C SER A 94 -18.90 -17.41 31.28
N GLY A 95 -18.42 -16.32 31.91
CA GLY A 95 -18.33 -16.22 33.36
C GLY A 95 -19.68 -16.26 34.07
N ILE A 96 -20.70 -15.59 33.50
CA ILE A 96 -22.07 -15.62 34.01
C ILE A 96 -22.63 -17.05 33.93
N VAL A 97 -22.48 -17.73 32.79
CA VAL A 97 -22.97 -19.11 32.61
C VAL A 97 -22.33 -20.10 33.58
N ILE A 98 -21.01 -20.00 33.79
CA ILE A 98 -20.30 -20.88 34.75
C ILE A 98 -20.80 -20.68 36.18
N THR A 99 -21.10 -19.43 36.56
CA THR A 99 -21.57 -19.09 37.91
C THR A 99 -22.99 -19.61 38.15
N TYR A 100 -23.88 -19.54 37.16
CA TYR A 100 -25.22 -20.11 37.24
C TYR A 100 -25.20 -21.65 37.35
N LEU A 101 -24.29 -22.32 36.61
CA LEU A 101 -24.14 -23.78 36.69
C LEU A 101 -23.50 -24.28 37.99
N ALA A 102 -22.68 -23.45 38.65
CA ALA A 102 -22.08 -23.80 39.94
C ALA A 102 -23.04 -23.61 41.13
N HIS A 103 -24.16 -22.92 40.93
CA HIS A 103 -25.14 -22.61 41.98
C HIS A 103 -26.49 -23.35 41.83
N SER A 104 -26.63 -24.20 40.80
CA SER A 104 -27.76 -25.12 40.60
C SER A 104 -27.44 -26.53 41.10
#